data_AF-A0A1Q3HC82-F1
#
_entry.id   AF-A0A1Q3HC82-F1
#
_cell.length_a   1.000
_cell.length_b   1.000
_cell.length_c   1.000
_cell.angle_alpha   90.00
_cell.angle_beta   90.00
_cell.angle_gamma   90.00
#
_symmetry.space_group_name_H-M   'P 1'
#
loop_
_entity.id
_entity.type
_entity.pdbx_description
1 polymer ?
#
loop_
_entity_poly.entity_id
_entity_poly.type
_entity_poly.pdbx_seq_one_letter_code
_entity_poly.pdbx_strand_id
1 'polypeptide(L)'
;MLLALALPFTASAENGGEIRNYIISINHLVENLDYELALSRIQLARQLPRSTDDEVTLSLYEGIILYELHKQGPATSVFRSALLLRPEAKLPVQVSPKVDTLFESIRKEVKRKVASLLPSSGTEKTSNKPEQKREAPPAPPSMTPALEKGEDTKIAQSPKEKPSSVEPKTPAAQVTKAESKLPPMAPAPTTLKAEQKKEEPVAVQPPKSPNCGPKPASVSRRNQKDHQLWRLAGMQHELCLSGKFQGVVANSLTELKARMEEATTSYERTLITKDIDQFASEFIYNDPQRRAAQLKAQQQQVERLKAEQQNAELRAAEAKLSEEERAKRLKEERLEGAQQEPKQREADTSRLGEAQQETESKQLKAERKQPQKRSADPNLDTSRCQPIVSADCEQLMQRLLSVQEEFLLTNPPSKLPAIRELVTIGKEIRAASTDEELQQASQALDDWEQRRLP
;
A
#
# COMPACT_ATOMS: atom_id res chain seq x y z
N MET A 1 15.96 -25.30 36.79
CA MET A 1 14.72 -24.51 36.65
C MET A 1 14.54 -24.20 35.17
N LEU A 2 13.63 -24.91 34.50
CA LEU A 2 13.26 -24.67 33.10
C LEU A 2 12.14 -23.62 33.07
N LEU A 3 12.42 -22.43 32.53
CA LEU A 3 11.40 -21.42 32.24
C LEU A 3 10.74 -21.77 30.90
N ALA A 4 9.52 -22.30 30.95
CA ALA A 4 8.67 -22.46 29.78
C ALA A 4 8.05 -21.09 29.42
N LEU A 5 8.51 -20.47 28.34
CA LEU A 5 7.83 -19.33 27.72
C LEU A 5 6.57 -19.84 27.00
N ALA A 6 5.43 -19.80 27.69
CA ALA A 6 4.12 -19.87 27.04
C ALA A 6 3.82 -18.50 26.42
N LEU A 7 3.98 -18.37 25.11
CA LEU A 7 3.48 -17.21 24.37
C LEU A 7 1.94 -17.32 24.31
N PRO A 8 1.19 -16.32 24.80
CA PRO A 8 -0.25 -16.34 24.70
C PRO A 8 -0.64 -16.10 23.23
N PHE A 9 -1.23 -17.11 22.60
CA PHE A 9 -2.02 -16.92 21.38
C PHE A 9 -3.23 -16.07 21.76
N THR A 10 -3.11 -14.75 21.62
CA THR A 10 -4.24 -13.84 21.75
C THR A 10 -5.17 -14.08 20.55
N ALA A 11 -6.39 -14.52 20.84
CA ALA A 11 -7.45 -14.63 19.86
C ALA A 11 -7.73 -13.25 19.25
N SER A 12 -7.26 -13.04 18.01
CA SER A 12 -7.50 -11.84 17.22
C SER A 12 -8.94 -11.87 16.70
N ALA A 13 -9.90 -11.40 17.49
CA ALA A 13 -11.32 -11.41 17.11
C ALA A 13 -11.99 -10.03 17.07
N GLU A 14 -11.34 -8.96 17.55
CA GLU A 14 -12.02 -7.66 17.74
C GLU A 14 -11.76 -6.61 16.64
N ASN A 15 -10.67 -6.72 15.85
CA ASN A 15 -10.30 -5.71 14.85
C ASN A 15 -10.79 -5.96 13.41
N GLY A 16 -11.61 -6.99 13.17
CA GLY A 16 -12.08 -7.33 11.81
C GLY A 16 -12.96 -6.25 11.16
N GLY A 17 -13.50 -5.31 11.94
CA GLY A 17 -14.38 -4.25 11.44
C GLY A 17 -13.66 -3.19 10.59
N GLU A 18 -12.45 -2.78 10.97
CA GLU A 18 -11.76 -1.67 10.31
C GLU A 18 -11.31 -2.04 8.89
N ILE A 19 -10.66 -3.19 8.72
CA ILE A 19 -10.23 -3.63 7.40
C ILE A 19 -11.41 -3.88 6.45
N ARG A 20 -12.53 -4.37 6.99
CA ARG A 20 -13.76 -4.56 6.23
C ARG A 20 -14.28 -3.23 5.69
N ASN A 21 -14.21 -2.16 6.48
CA ASN A 21 -14.57 -0.81 6.00
C ASN A 21 -13.67 -0.34 4.86
N TYR A 22 -12.36 -0.62 4.92
CA TYR A 22 -11.45 -0.33 3.80
C TYR A 22 -11.81 -1.14 2.55
N ILE A 23 -12.08 -2.44 2.67
CA ILE A 23 -12.46 -3.30 1.54
C ILE A 23 -13.75 -2.78 0.89
N ILE A 24 -14.76 -2.41 1.68
CA ILE A 24 -16.00 -1.79 1.18
C ILE A 24 -15.69 -0.50 0.42
N SER A 25 -14.83 0.37 0.98
CA SER A 25 -14.42 1.60 0.31
C SER A 25 -13.65 1.34 -0.99
N ILE A 26 -12.76 0.36 -1.02
CA ILE A 26 -12.00 -0.03 -2.23
C ILE A 26 -12.96 -0.51 -3.31
N ASN A 27 -13.92 -1.37 -2.95
CA ASN A 27 -14.93 -1.86 -3.90
C ASN A 27 -15.69 -0.70 -4.54
N HIS A 28 -16.18 0.23 -3.73
CA HIS A 28 -16.89 1.41 -4.21
C HIS A 28 -16.02 2.29 -5.12
N LEU A 29 -14.72 2.43 -4.84
CA LEU A 29 -13.81 3.19 -5.69
C LEU A 29 -13.55 2.50 -7.03
N VAL A 30 -13.41 1.16 -7.04
CA VAL A 30 -13.28 0.37 -8.26
C VAL A 30 -14.53 0.49 -9.13
N GLU A 31 -15.72 0.40 -8.53
CA GLU A 31 -17.00 0.59 -9.24
C GLU A 31 -17.13 1.99 -9.87
N ASN A 32 -16.56 3.02 -9.23
CA ASN A 32 -16.53 4.39 -9.75
C ASN A 32 -15.33 4.70 -10.66
N LEU A 33 -14.47 3.71 -10.95
CA LEU A 33 -13.25 3.85 -11.76
C LEU A 33 -12.17 4.77 -11.14
N ASP A 34 -12.22 5.02 -9.83
CA ASP A 34 -11.26 5.84 -9.07
C ASP A 34 -10.04 5.01 -8.64
N TYR A 35 -9.31 4.48 -9.62
CA TYR A 35 -8.25 3.47 -9.43
C TYR A 35 -7.06 3.93 -8.58
N GLU A 36 -6.61 5.17 -8.74
CA GLU A 36 -5.47 5.70 -7.98
C GLU A 36 -5.80 5.82 -6.49
N LEU A 37 -7.01 6.31 -6.18
CA LEU A 37 -7.49 6.41 -4.81
C LEU A 37 -7.72 5.02 -4.20
N ALA A 38 -8.24 4.07 -4.99
CA ALA A 38 -8.37 2.68 -4.57
C ALA A 38 -7.02 2.06 -4.17
N LEU A 39 -5.95 2.28 -4.95
CA LEU A 39 -4.60 1.84 -4.61
C LEU A 39 -4.10 2.45 -3.30
N SER A 40 -4.32 3.75 -3.08
CA SER A 40 -3.98 4.40 -1.80
C SER A 40 -4.72 3.76 -0.63
N ARG A 41 -6.01 3.43 -0.79
CA ARG A 41 -6.79 2.73 0.24
C ARG A 41 -6.28 1.33 0.53
N ILE A 42 -5.81 0.59 -0.47
CA ILE A 42 -5.17 -0.72 -0.28
C ILE A 42 -3.90 -0.59 0.57
N GLN A 43 -3.07 0.42 0.31
CA GLN A 43 -1.85 0.65 1.09
C GLN A 43 -2.16 0.95 2.56
N LEU A 44 -3.18 1.76 2.83
CA LEU A 44 -3.63 2.03 4.20
C LEU A 44 -4.19 0.77 4.87
N ALA A 45 -4.98 -0.04 4.16
CA ALA A 45 -5.52 -1.30 4.69
C ALA A 45 -4.41 -2.29 5.08
N ARG A 46 -3.29 -2.30 4.34
CA ARG A 46 -2.10 -3.11 4.66
C ARG A 46 -1.31 -2.64 5.88
N GLN A 47 -1.61 -1.48 6.44
CA GLN A 47 -1.03 -1.04 7.71
C GLN A 47 -1.79 -1.60 8.92
N LEU A 48 -2.99 -2.15 8.69
CA LEU A 48 -3.83 -2.71 9.75
C LEU A 48 -3.55 -4.21 9.95
N PRO A 49 -3.78 -4.74 11.17
CA PRO A 49 -3.82 -6.17 11.43
C PRO A 49 -4.88 -6.83 10.56
N ARG A 50 -4.52 -7.93 9.88
CA ARG A 50 -5.39 -8.56 8.88
C ARG A 50 -5.19 -10.06 8.78
N SER A 51 -6.24 -10.76 8.39
CA SER A 51 -6.17 -12.19 8.13
C SER A 51 -5.53 -12.48 6.77
N THR A 52 -5.15 -13.74 6.54
CA THR A 52 -4.70 -14.19 5.22
C THR A 52 -5.80 -13.99 4.15
N ASP A 53 -7.06 -14.17 4.53
CA ASP A 53 -8.20 -13.97 3.62
C ASP A 53 -8.37 -12.51 3.20
N ASP A 54 -8.11 -11.58 4.12
CA ASP A 54 -8.11 -10.15 3.84
C ASP A 54 -6.96 -9.77 2.89
N GLU A 55 -5.75 -10.31 3.11
CA GLU A 55 -4.61 -10.06 2.21
C GLU A 55 -4.86 -10.62 0.80
N VAL A 56 -5.48 -11.81 0.69
CA VAL A 56 -5.89 -12.36 -0.61
C VAL A 56 -6.88 -11.42 -1.27
N THR A 57 -7.91 -10.97 -0.56
CA THR A 57 -8.91 -10.03 -1.10
C THR A 57 -8.27 -8.70 -1.56
N LEU A 58 -7.42 -8.09 -0.73
CA LEU A 58 -6.71 -6.85 -1.06
C LEU A 58 -5.79 -7.02 -2.27
N SER A 59 -5.06 -8.13 -2.35
CA SER A 59 -4.21 -8.46 -3.49
C SER A 59 -5.02 -8.66 -4.77
N LEU A 60 -6.20 -9.30 -4.70
CA LEU A 60 -7.07 -9.43 -5.86
C LEU A 60 -7.57 -8.07 -6.36
N TYR A 61 -8.00 -7.17 -5.47
CA TYR A 61 -8.36 -5.79 -5.87
C TYR A 61 -7.16 -5.04 -6.48
N GLU A 62 -5.98 -5.13 -5.88
CA GLU A 62 -4.77 -4.49 -6.42
C GLU A 62 -4.42 -5.02 -7.81
N GLY A 63 -4.52 -6.34 -8.02
CA GLY A 63 -4.31 -6.95 -9.34
C GLY A 63 -5.29 -6.45 -10.40
N ILE A 64 -6.59 -6.33 -10.06
CA ILE A 64 -7.61 -5.76 -10.94
C ILE A 64 -7.26 -4.32 -11.30
N ILE A 65 -6.99 -3.48 -10.30
CA ILE A 65 -6.71 -2.06 -10.48
C ILE A 65 -5.45 -1.86 -11.33
N LEU A 66 -4.37 -2.59 -11.04
CA LEU A 66 -3.13 -2.51 -11.82
C LEU A 66 -3.34 -2.91 -13.28
N TYR A 67 -4.19 -3.92 -13.54
CA TYR A 67 -4.49 -4.31 -14.91
C TYR A 67 -5.28 -3.23 -15.67
N GLU A 68 -6.30 -2.66 -15.03
CA GLU A 68 -7.11 -1.57 -15.61
C GLU A 68 -6.27 -0.29 -15.82
N LEU A 69 -5.23 -0.07 -15.01
CA LEU A 69 -4.19 0.97 -15.21
C LEU A 69 -3.12 0.59 -16.26
N HIS A 70 -3.36 -0.46 -17.05
CA HIS A 70 -2.45 -0.98 -18.09
C HIS A 70 -1.07 -1.47 -17.57
N LYS A 71 -0.95 -1.79 -16.27
CA LYS A 71 0.25 -2.35 -15.64
C LYS A 71 0.14 -3.88 -15.53
N GLN A 72 0.11 -4.55 -16.67
CA GLN A 72 -0.14 -6.00 -16.76
C GLN A 72 0.89 -6.87 -16.04
N GLY A 73 2.19 -6.51 -16.11
CA GLY A 73 3.26 -7.23 -15.43
C GLY A 73 3.09 -7.24 -13.90
N PRO A 74 2.98 -6.06 -13.27
CA PRO A 74 2.64 -5.95 -11.85
C PRO A 74 1.33 -6.68 -11.47
N ALA A 75 0.26 -6.49 -12.25
CA ALA A 75 -1.02 -7.16 -12.01
C ALA A 75 -0.88 -8.69 -11.97
N THR A 76 -0.15 -9.26 -12.93
CA THR A 76 0.12 -10.71 -13.01
C THR A 76 0.87 -11.22 -11.78
N SER A 77 1.86 -10.45 -11.31
CA SER A 77 2.63 -10.79 -10.11
C SER A 77 1.73 -10.83 -8.87
N VAL A 78 0.87 -9.82 -8.71
CA VAL A 78 -0.03 -9.69 -7.56
C VAL A 78 -1.13 -10.77 -7.58
N PHE A 79 -1.72 -11.06 -8.74
CA PHE A 79 -2.67 -12.19 -8.86
C PHE A 79 -2.00 -13.52 -8.50
N ARG A 80 -0.76 -13.73 -8.95
CA ARG A 80 0.00 -14.94 -8.65
C ARG A 80 0.29 -15.07 -7.15
N SER A 81 0.66 -13.99 -6.45
CA SER A 81 0.86 -14.04 -5.00
C SER A 81 -0.43 -14.35 -4.26
N ALA A 82 -1.57 -13.76 -4.66
CA ALA A 82 -2.87 -14.08 -4.07
C ALA A 82 -3.25 -15.55 -4.26
N LEU A 83 -3.04 -16.10 -5.46
CA LEU A 83 -3.36 -17.48 -5.82
C LEU A 83 -2.42 -18.52 -5.20
N LEU A 84 -1.18 -18.14 -4.85
CA LEU A 84 -0.29 -19.01 -4.08
C LEU A 84 -0.78 -19.17 -2.64
N LEU A 85 -1.42 -18.16 -2.06
CA LEU A 85 -2.04 -18.25 -0.74
C LEU A 85 -3.36 -19.03 -0.79
N ARG A 86 -4.21 -18.77 -1.79
CA ARG A 86 -5.51 -19.44 -1.97
C ARG A 86 -5.76 -19.75 -3.45
N PRO A 87 -5.41 -20.95 -3.94
CA PRO A 87 -5.53 -21.32 -5.36
C PRO A 87 -6.95 -21.25 -5.92
N GLU A 88 -7.94 -21.46 -5.06
CA GLU A 88 -9.37 -21.45 -5.41
C GLU A 88 -10.06 -20.10 -5.10
N ALA A 89 -9.30 -19.02 -4.87
CA ALA A 89 -9.86 -17.67 -4.68
C ALA A 89 -10.51 -17.13 -5.96
N LYS A 90 -11.70 -16.51 -5.86
CA LYS A 90 -12.43 -15.90 -6.99
C LYS A 90 -12.27 -14.38 -6.98
N LEU A 91 -12.46 -13.74 -8.12
CA LEU A 91 -12.43 -12.27 -8.20
C LEU A 91 -13.56 -11.65 -7.35
N PRO A 92 -13.26 -10.60 -6.54
CA PRO A 92 -14.22 -10.05 -5.57
C PRO A 92 -15.31 -9.16 -6.19
N VAL A 93 -15.18 -8.78 -7.47
CA VAL A 93 -16.06 -7.86 -8.20
C VAL A 93 -16.16 -8.33 -9.65
N GLN A 94 -17.27 -8.00 -10.33
CA GLN A 94 -17.43 -8.25 -11.75
C GLN A 94 -16.50 -7.32 -12.55
N VAL A 95 -15.59 -7.90 -13.31
CA VAL A 95 -14.54 -7.17 -14.05
C VAL A 95 -14.73 -7.29 -15.56
N SER A 96 -13.92 -6.55 -16.31
CA SER A 96 -13.87 -6.71 -17.77
C SER A 96 -13.47 -8.15 -18.16
N PRO A 97 -14.02 -8.70 -19.26
CA PRO A 97 -13.69 -10.07 -19.70
C PRO A 97 -12.19 -10.32 -19.90
N LYS A 98 -11.42 -9.26 -20.14
CA LYS A 98 -9.96 -9.31 -20.29
C LYS A 98 -9.26 -9.62 -18.96
N VAL A 99 -9.67 -8.96 -17.87
CA VAL A 99 -9.14 -9.22 -16.52
C VAL A 99 -9.48 -10.65 -16.10
N ASP A 100 -10.72 -11.07 -16.33
CA ASP A 100 -11.19 -12.42 -15.99
C ASP A 100 -10.38 -13.51 -16.72
N THR A 101 -10.18 -13.34 -18.03
CA THR A 101 -9.37 -14.24 -18.85
C THR A 101 -7.92 -14.33 -18.35
N LEU A 102 -7.31 -13.18 -18.01
CA LEU A 102 -5.96 -13.15 -17.45
C LEU A 102 -5.90 -13.89 -16.12
N PHE A 103 -6.83 -13.58 -15.21
CA PHE A 103 -6.88 -14.17 -13.87
C PHE A 103 -7.00 -15.71 -13.94
N GLU A 104 -7.93 -16.22 -14.75
CA GLU A 104 -8.13 -17.66 -14.91
C GLU A 104 -6.93 -18.37 -15.57
N SER A 105 -6.22 -17.68 -16.48
CA SER A 105 -4.96 -18.20 -17.04
C SER A 105 -3.89 -18.37 -15.95
N ILE A 106 -3.69 -17.33 -15.12
CA ILE A 106 -2.74 -17.36 -14.00
C ILE A 106 -3.12 -18.45 -12.99
N ARG A 107 -4.41 -18.59 -12.68
CA ARG A 107 -4.93 -19.63 -11.79
C ARG A 107 -4.60 -21.04 -12.26
N LYS A 108 -4.81 -21.33 -13.54
CA LYS A 108 -4.43 -22.63 -14.15
C LYS A 108 -2.92 -22.86 -14.10
N GLU A 109 -2.12 -21.84 -14.28
CA GLU A 109 -0.66 -21.95 -14.17
C GLU A 109 -0.21 -22.23 -12.74
N VAL A 110 -0.71 -21.47 -11.76
CA VAL A 110 -0.38 -21.66 -10.34
C VAL A 110 -0.81 -23.03 -9.86
N LYS A 111 -2.02 -23.48 -10.21
CA LYS A 111 -2.52 -24.81 -9.83
C LYS A 111 -1.64 -25.94 -10.37
N ARG A 112 -1.19 -25.85 -11.63
CA ARG A 112 -0.23 -26.81 -12.21
C ARG A 112 1.11 -26.80 -11.47
N LYS A 113 1.65 -25.62 -11.15
CA LYS A 113 2.92 -25.48 -10.43
C LYS A 113 2.84 -26.03 -9.00
N VAL A 114 1.78 -25.71 -8.27
CA VAL A 114 1.57 -26.23 -6.91
C VAL A 114 1.39 -27.75 -6.93
N ALA A 115 0.62 -28.29 -7.88
CA ALA A 115 0.47 -29.74 -8.04
C ALA A 115 1.79 -30.45 -8.38
N SER A 116 2.70 -29.82 -9.13
CA SER A 116 4.03 -30.39 -9.43
C SER A 116 5.00 -30.38 -8.26
N LEU A 117 4.79 -29.51 -7.27
CA LEU A 117 5.64 -29.40 -6.09
C LEU A 117 5.21 -30.34 -4.96
N LEU A 118 3.93 -30.70 -4.91
CA LEU A 118 3.45 -31.71 -3.99
C LEU A 118 3.88 -33.07 -4.54
N PRO A 119 4.69 -33.85 -3.80
CA PRO A 119 5.00 -35.22 -4.21
C PRO A 119 3.67 -35.92 -4.39
N SER A 120 3.45 -36.50 -5.59
CA SER A 120 2.26 -37.28 -5.92
C SER A 120 2.09 -38.32 -4.81
N SER A 121 1.26 -38.00 -3.82
CA SER A 121 1.10 -38.79 -2.61
C SER A 121 0.49 -40.08 -3.12
N GLY A 122 1.34 -41.10 -3.24
CA GLY A 122 1.05 -42.34 -3.93
C GLY A 122 -0.33 -42.80 -3.52
N THR A 123 -1.27 -42.72 -4.45
CA THR A 123 -2.55 -43.41 -4.30
C THR A 123 -2.19 -44.87 -4.30
N GLU A 124 -2.10 -45.38 -3.07
CA GLU A 124 -2.15 -46.76 -2.70
C GLU A 124 -3.10 -47.47 -3.66
N LYS A 125 -2.50 -48.32 -4.47
CA LYS A 125 -3.11 -49.15 -5.49
C LYS A 125 -4.09 -50.08 -4.79
N THR A 126 -5.29 -49.58 -4.46
CA THR A 126 -6.37 -50.41 -3.93
C THR A 126 -6.80 -51.30 -5.08
N SER A 127 -6.31 -52.53 -4.97
CA SER A 127 -6.55 -53.67 -5.83
C SER A 127 -8.03 -53.81 -6.15
N ASN A 128 -8.31 -53.86 -7.45
CA ASN A 128 -9.61 -54.21 -7.99
C ASN A 128 -10.05 -55.60 -7.50
N LYS A 129 -11.17 -55.67 -6.79
CA LYS A 129 -12.01 -56.88 -6.75
C LYS A 129 -13.22 -56.65 -7.67
N PRO A 130 -13.46 -57.50 -8.69
CA PRO A 130 -14.56 -57.33 -9.62
C PRO A 130 -15.83 -58.01 -9.07
N GLU A 131 -16.92 -57.24 -8.92
CA GLU A 131 -18.25 -57.77 -8.62
C GLU A 131 -19.27 -56.85 -9.32
N GLN A 132 -19.71 -57.13 -10.55
CA GLN A 132 -20.73 -58.09 -10.97
C GLN A 132 -22.02 -57.35 -11.38
N LYS A 133 -22.11 -57.15 -12.70
CA LYS A 133 -23.29 -57.27 -13.58
C LYS A 133 -24.69 -57.28 -12.92
N ARG A 134 -25.46 -56.22 -13.16
CA ARG A 134 -26.94 -56.19 -13.27
C ARG A 134 -27.32 -54.92 -14.06
N GLU A 135 -27.52 -55.01 -15.37
CA GLU A 135 -28.76 -55.35 -16.09
C GLU A 135 -29.90 -54.33 -15.87
N ALA A 136 -30.21 -53.59 -16.95
CA ALA A 136 -31.28 -52.58 -17.12
C ALA A 136 -32.68 -53.25 -17.16
N PRO A 137 -33.85 -52.54 -17.12
CA PRO A 137 -34.31 -51.52 -18.12
C PRO A 137 -35.34 -50.48 -17.51
N PRO A 138 -36.26 -49.81 -18.26
CA PRO A 138 -36.23 -49.04 -19.52
C PRO A 138 -36.68 -47.54 -19.36
N ALA A 139 -36.61 -46.77 -20.45
CA ALA A 139 -37.05 -45.38 -20.63
C ALA A 139 -38.57 -45.13 -20.45
N PRO A 140 -39.04 -43.85 -20.45
CA PRO A 140 -39.77 -43.32 -21.63
C PRO A 140 -39.51 -41.79 -21.86
N PRO A 141 -40.28 -41.02 -22.67
CA PRO A 141 -39.80 -40.46 -23.93
C PRO A 141 -39.82 -38.90 -24.03
N SER A 142 -39.01 -38.39 -24.96
CA SER A 142 -39.32 -37.35 -25.95
C SER A 142 -40.22 -36.15 -25.59
N MET A 143 -39.67 -34.93 -25.64
CA MET A 143 -40.32 -33.76 -26.27
C MET A 143 -39.29 -32.78 -26.84
N THR A 144 -39.23 -32.75 -28.17
CA THR A 144 -38.79 -31.63 -29.02
C THR A 144 -39.83 -30.50 -29.02
N PRO A 145 -39.40 -29.26 -29.29
CA PRO A 145 -39.73 -28.62 -30.58
C PRO A 145 -38.49 -27.91 -31.18
N ALA A 146 -38.21 -27.94 -32.50
CA ALA A 146 -38.89 -27.18 -33.57
C ALA A 146 -38.93 -25.67 -33.24
N LEU A 147 -38.55 -24.68 -34.05
CA LEU A 147 -38.29 -24.44 -35.47
C LEU A 147 -37.82 -22.95 -35.53
N GLU A 148 -37.44 -22.45 -36.72
CA GLU A 148 -37.10 -21.05 -37.11
C GLU A 148 -35.59 -20.75 -37.07
N LYS A 149 -34.83 -20.67 -38.17
CA LYS A 149 -35.02 -20.22 -39.58
C LYS A 149 -35.24 -18.70 -39.75
N GLY A 150 -34.26 -18.06 -40.40
CA GLY A 150 -34.25 -16.67 -40.87
C GLY A 150 -33.19 -15.86 -40.10
N GLU A 151 -32.28 -15.08 -40.69
CA GLU A 151 -32.27 -14.48 -42.02
C GLU A 151 -30.85 -13.98 -42.33
N ASP A 152 -30.39 -14.25 -43.55
CA ASP A 152 -29.26 -13.56 -44.17
C ASP A 152 -29.59 -12.08 -44.32
N THR A 153 -28.68 -11.18 -43.90
CA THR A 153 -28.64 -9.82 -44.44
C THR A 153 -27.20 -9.41 -44.72
N LYS A 154 -26.88 -9.58 -46.00
CA LYS A 154 -25.85 -8.94 -46.81
C LYS A 154 -26.18 -7.43 -46.96
N ILE A 155 -25.16 -6.63 -47.34
CA ILE A 155 -25.21 -5.21 -47.77
C ILE A 155 -25.09 -4.24 -46.57
N ALA A 156 -24.25 -3.19 -46.50
CA ALA A 156 -23.42 -2.46 -47.46
C ALA A 156 -22.26 -1.73 -46.76
N GLN A 157 -21.17 -1.55 -47.51
CA GLN A 157 -20.38 -0.33 -47.68
C GLN A 157 -20.44 0.74 -46.57
N SER A 158 -19.34 0.88 -45.83
CA SER A 158 -19.03 2.09 -45.08
C SER A 158 -18.05 2.95 -45.91
N PRO A 159 -18.36 4.24 -46.19
CA PRO A 159 -17.48 5.12 -46.94
C PRO A 159 -16.26 5.55 -46.13
N LYS A 160 -15.16 5.64 -46.87
CA LYS A 160 -13.87 6.22 -46.51
C LYS A 160 -14.01 7.74 -46.39
N GLU A 161 -14.27 8.23 -45.18
CA GLU A 161 -14.19 9.66 -44.89
C GLU A 161 -12.76 10.07 -44.53
N LYS A 162 -12.25 11.03 -45.30
CA LYS A 162 -10.98 11.72 -45.12
C LYS A 162 -11.08 12.65 -43.90
N PRO A 163 -10.05 12.76 -43.04
CA PRO A 163 -9.98 13.88 -42.11
C PRO A 163 -9.70 15.16 -42.90
N SER A 164 -10.72 16.00 -43.03
CA SER A 164 -10.59 17.39 -43.49
C SER A 164 -10.03 18.23 -42.35
N SER A 165 -8.81 18.72 -42.57
CA SER A 165 -8.10 19.68 -41.74
C SER A 165 -8.82 21.04 -41.80
N VAL A 166 -9.47 21.43 -40.71
CA VAL A 166 -9.96 22.80 -40.50
C VAL A 166 -9.10 23.46 -39.44
N GLU A 167 -8.28 24.37 -39.92
CA GLU A 167 -7.40 25.28 -39.21
C GLU A 167 -8.23 26.30 -38.39
N PRO A 168 -8.01 26.44 -37.06
CA PRO A 168 -8.62 27.50 -36.29
C PRO A 168 -7.89 28.82 -36.55
N LYS A 169 -8.57 29.69 -37.29
CA LYS A 169 -8.18 31.07 -37.58
C LYS A 169 -8.27 31.92 -36.31
N THR A 170 -7.12 32.35 -35.82
CA THR A 170 -6.92 33.30 -34.71
C THR A 170 -7.60 34.65 -35.00
N PRO A 171 -8.47 35.18 -34.12
CA PRO A 171 -8.79 36.60 -34.12
C PRO A 171 -7.85 37.33 -33.14
N ALA A 172 -7.01 38.19 -33.71
CA ALA A 172 -6.33 39.25 -32.98
C ALA A 172 -7.37 40.27 -32.46
N ALA A 173 -7.38 40.51 -31.15
CA ALA A 173 -8.00 41.68 -30.53
C ALA A 173 -6.97 42.22 -29.53
N GLN A 174 -6.15 43.19 -29.95
CA GLN A 174 -6.35 44.62 -29.71
C GLN A 174 -6.45 44.96 -28.22
N VAL A 175 -5.28 45.21 -27.65
CA VAL A 175 -5.06 45.89 -26.37
C VAL A 175 -5.37 47.38 -26.58
N THR A 176 -6.52 47.84 -26.12
CA THR A 176 -6.80 49.27 -25.95
C THR A 176 -6.47 49.67 -24.51
N LYS A 177 -5.42 50.47 -24.42
CA LYS A 177 -4.94 51.16 -23.21
C LYS A 177 -5.95 52.25 -22.84
N ALA A 178 -6.71 52.03 -21.76
CA ALA A 178 -7.56 53.06 -21.17
C ALA A 178 -6.88 53.62 -19.91
N GLU A 179 -6.38 54.83 -20.07
CA GLU A 179 -5.77 55.70 -19.07
C GLU A 179 -6.85 56.23 -18.12
N SER A 180 -6.92 55.71 -16.89
CA SER A 180 -7.79 56.27 -15.83
C SER A 180 -7.00 57.21 -14.93
N LYS A 181 -7.17 58.47 -15.32
CA LYS A 181 -7.00 59.74 -14.63
C LYS A 181 -7.40 59.69 -13.13
N LEU A 182 -6.44 60.01 -12.26
CA LEU A 182 -6.63 60.37 -10.86
C LEU A 182 -7.47 61.67 -10.72
N PRO A 183 -8.44 61.73 -9.79
CA PRO A 183 -8.94 63.00 -9.27
C PRO A 183 -8.27 63.38 -7.93
N PRO A 184 -8.35 64.67 -7.55
CA PRO A 184 -7.45 65.30 -6.60
C PRO A 184 -7.89 65.17 -5.13
N MET A 185 -6.90 65.28 -4.26
CA MET A 185 -7.02 65.49 -2.82
C MET A 185 -7.78 66.77 -2.48
N ALA A 186 -8.69 66.69 -1.51
CA ALA A 186 -9.09 67.78 -0.62
C ALA A 186 -9.80 67.19 0.64
N PRO A 187 -10.04 67.96 1.71
CA PRO A 187 -9.14 68.07 2.86
C PRO A 187 -9.75 67.49 4.15
N ALA A 188 -8.91 67.42 5.18
CA ALA A 188 -9.22 66.96 6.53
C ALA A 188 -10.48 67.60 7.14
N PRO A 189 -11.27 66.85 7.92
CA PRO A 189 -12.16 67.40 8.93
C PRO A 189 -11.57 67.21 10.33
N THR A 190 -11.18 68.35 10.88
CA THR A 190 -11.56 68.85 12.20
C THR A 190 -12.00 67.83 13.25
N THR A 191 -11.19 67.77 14.31
CA THR A 191 -11.46 67.25 15.64
C THR A 191 -12.76 67.81 16.21
N LEU A 192 -13.84 67.02 16.19
CA LEU A 192 -15.02 67.25 17.03
C LEU A 192 -14.99 66.31 18.22
N LYS A 193 -14.73 66.93 19.37
CA LYS A 193 -14.79 66.37 20.72
C LYS A 193 -16.27 66.10 21.02
N ALA A 194 -16.74 64.87 20.76
CA ALA A 194 -18.09 64.43 21.10
C ALA A 194 -18.06 63.65 22.42
N GLU A 195 -18.86 64.16 23.35
CA GLU A 195 -19.15 63.66 24.68
C GLU A 195 -19.56 62.17 24.63
N GLN A 196 -18.76 61.30 25.24
CA GLN A 196 -19.12 59.91 25.49
C GLN A 196 -20.22 59.85 26.54
N LYS A 197 -21.47 59.90 26.10
CA LYS A 197 -22.60 59.36 26.86
C LYS A 197 -22.53 57.84 26.78
N LYS A 198 -22.12 57.23 27.89
CA LYS A 198 -22.09 55.79 28.15
C LYS A 198 -23.52 55.23 28.09
N GLU A 199 -24.00 54.91 26.89
CA GLU A 199 -25.14 54.02 26.72
C GLU A 199 -24.60 52.58 26.74
N GLU A 200 -25.08 51.81 27.71
CA GLU A 200 -24.85 50.36 27.77
C GLU A 200 -25.23 49.74 26.42
N PRO A 201 -24.38 48.86 25.85
CA PRO A 201 -24.73 48.13 24.65
C PRO A 201 -25.94 47.25 24.98
N VAL A 202 -27.11 47.68 24.50
CA VAL A 202 -28.30 46.85 24.43
C VAL A 202 -27.88 45.60 23.67
N ALA A 203 -27.79 44.48 24.39
CA ALA A 203 -27.47 43.18 23.83
C ALA A 203 -28.51 42.86 22.76
N VAL A 204 -28.18 43.16 21.50
CA VAL A 204 -28.96 42.75 20.35
C VAL A 204 -28.93 41.24 20.37
N GLN A 205 -30.01 40.63 20.86
CA GLN A 205 -30.15 39.19 20.88
C GLN A 205 -29.91 38.68 19.46
N PRO A 206 -29.06 37.66 19.27
CA PRO A 206 -28.82 37.10 17.96
C PRO A 206 -30.17 36.73 17.33
N PRO A 207 -30.42 37.12 16.06
CA PRO A 207 -31.67 36.82 15.39
C PRO A 207 -31.94 35.32 15.53
N LYS A 208 -33.13 34.98 16.02
CA LYS A 208 -33.55 33.59 16.24
C LYS A 208 -33.23 32.79 14.99
N SER A 209 -32.42 31.75 15.14
CA SER A 209 -31.99 30.88 14.05
C SER A 209 -33.24 30.41 13.27
N PRO A 210 -33.27 30.58 11.94
CA PRO A 210 -34.38 30.09 11.14
C PRO A 210 -34.57 28.60 11.40
N ASN A 211 -35.82 28.16 11.52
CA ASN A 211 -36.17 26.78 11.79
C ASN A 211 -35.90 25.93 10.55
N CYS A 212 -34.64 25.62 10.31
CA CYS A 212 -34.19 24.73 9.26
C CYS A 212 -34.56 23.31 9.70
N GLY A 213 -35.51 22.69 9.01
CA GLY A 213 -36.00 21.35 9.33
C GLY A 213 -34.88 20.30 9.52
N PRO A 214 -35.21 19.10 10.03
CA PRO A 214 -34.22 18.10 10.40
C PRO A 214 -33.28 17.76 9.25
N LYS A 215 -32.01 17.50 9.58
CA LYS A 215 -31.00 17.07 8.62
C LYS A 215 -31.52 15.85 7.85
N PRO A 216 -31.44 15.82 6.51
CA PRO A 216 -31.93 14.69 5.73
C PRO A 216 -31.24 13.39 6.19
N ALA A 217 -32.05 12.40 6.58
CA ALA A 217 -31.56 11.08 6.97
C ALA A 217 -30.72 10.47 5.83
N SER A 218 -29.69 9.70 6.17
CA SER A 218 -28.89 8.99 5.18
C SER A 218 -29.78 8.00 4.42
N VAL A 219 -29.99 8.23 3.12
CA VAL A 219 -30.77 7.30 2.30
C VAL A 219 -29.84 6.16 1.86
N SER A 220 -30.28 4.92 2.09
CA SER A 220 -29.57 3.73 1.60
C SER A 220 -29.65 3.74 0.07
N ARG A 221 -28.52 4.08 -0.57
CA ARG A 221 -28.37 4.34 -2.01
C ARG A 221 -28.99 3.21 -2.86
N ARG A 222 -29.97 3.54 -3.71
CA ARG A 222 -30.49 2.61 -4.73
C ARG A 222 -30.44 3.15 -6.16
N ASN A 223 -30.39 4.46 -6.38
CA ASN A 223 -30.20 5.03 -7.73
C ASN A 223 -29.51 6.42 -7.68
N GLN A 224 -28.95 6.85 -8.83
CA GLN A 224 -28.24 8.13 -8.96
C GLN A 224 -29.14 9.35 -8.65
N LYS A 225 -30.43 9.27 -8.99
CA LYS A 225 -31.40 10.35 -8.77
C LYS A 225 -31.60 10.60 -7.27
N ASP A 226 -31.87 9.57 -6.48
CA ASP A 226 -32.04 9.64 -5.04
C ASP A 226 -30.79 10.21 -4.37
N HIS A 227 -29.60 9.84 -4.88
CA HIS A 227 -28.34 10.40 -4.40
C HIS A 227 -28.24 11.91 -4.63
N GLN A 228 -28.58 12.40 -5.83
CA GLN A 228 -28.55 13.83 -6.13
C GLN A 228 -29.63 14.60 -5.39
N LEU A 229 -30.83 14.04 -5.21
CA LEU A 229 -31.89 14.66 -4.40
C LEU A 229 -31.49 14.76 -2.93
N TRP A 230 -30.85 13.73 -2.38
CA TRP A 230 -30.29 13.79 -1.04
C TRP A 230 -29.20 14.87 -0.92
N ARG A 231 -28.33 14.99 -1.93
CA ARG A 231 -27.29 16.04 -1.97
C ARG A 231 -27.89 17.45 -2.01
N LEU A 232 -28.91 17.67 -2.84
CA LEU A 232 -29.67 18.93 -2.90
C LEU A 232 -30.32 19.27 -1.55
N ALA A 233 -30.96 18.28 -0.90
CA ALA A 233 -31.53 18.48 0.44
C ALA A 233 -30.47 18.83 1.49
N GLY A 234 -29.28 18.22 1.39
CA GLY A 234 -28.13 18.57 2.22
C GLY A 234 -27.68 20.01 2.03
N MET A 235 -27.54 20.45 0.77
CA MET A 235 -27.19 21.85 0.45
C MET A 235 -28.25 22.84 0.92
N GLN A 236 -29.54 22.51 0.78
CA GLN A 236 -30.64 23.32 1.31
C GLN A 236 -30.49 23.54 2.81
N HIS A 237 -30.22 22.47 3.56
CA HIS A 237 -30.04 22.53 5.01
C HIS A 237 -28.81 23.39 5.37
N GLU A 238 -27.66 23.20 4.72
CA GLU A 238 -26.45 24.03 4.96
C GLU A 238 -26.68 25.52 4.63
N LEU A 239 -27.34 25.83 3.52
CA LEU A 239 -27.67 27.21 3.15
C LEU A 239 -28.66 27.84 4.13
N CYS A 240 -29.60 27.06 4.66
CA CYS A 240 -30.54 27.53 5.65
C CYS A 240 -29.83 27.83 6.99
N LEU A 241 -28.96 26.92 7.46
CA LEU A 241 -28.17 27.12 8.69
C LEU A 241 -27.26 28.34 8.60
N SER A 242 -26.71 28.62 7.42
CA SER A 242 -25.89 29.82 7.17
C SER A 242 -26.70 31.10 6.90
N GLY A 243 -28.03 31.02 6.89
CA GLY A 243 -28.92 32.15 6.58
C GLY A 243 -28.90 32.59 5.11
N LYS A 244 -28.19 31.87 4.24
CA LYS A 244 -28.00 32.16 2.81
C LYS A 244 -29.12 31.60 1.92
N PHE A 245 -30.02 30.78 2.48
CA PHE A 245 -31.15 30.19 1.73
C PHE A 245 -32.31 31.18 1.56
N GLN A 246 -32.12 32.21 0.74
CA GLN A 246 -33.13 33.24 0.46
C GLN A 246 -33.07 33.68 -1.01
N GLY A 247 -34.18 34.23 -1.53
CA GLY A 247 -34.25 34.86 -2.85
C GLY A 247 -33.78 33.95 -4.00
N VAL A 248 -32.84 34.45 -4.81
CA VAL A 248 -32.32 33.75 -6.01
C VAL A 248 -31.75 32.38 -5.66
N VAL A 249 -31.02 32.24 -4.54
CA VAL A 249 -30.39 30.98 -4.12
C VAL A 249 -31.44 29.91 -3.84
N ALA A 250 -32.52 30.30 -3.13
CA ALA A 250 -33.61 29.38 -2.82
C ALA A 250 -34.37 28.95 -4.10
N ASN A 251 -34.58 29.87 -5.03
CA ASN A 251 -35.24 29.59 -6.30
C ASN A 251 -34.41 28.64 -7.18
N SER A 252 -33.11 28.92 -7.35
CA SER A 252 -32.22 28.07 -8.16
C SER A 252 -32.10 26.65 -7.60
N LEU A 253 -31.98 26.49 -6.28
CA LEU A 253 -31.92 25.16 -5.67
C LEU A 253 -33.24 24.40 -5.84
N THR A 254 -34.37 25.10 -5.72
CA THR A 254 -35.71 24.52 -5.91
C THR A 254 -35.90 24.08 -7.36
N GLU A 255 -35.44 24.87 -8.33
CA GLU A 255 -35.46 24.54 -9.76
C GLU A 255 -34.60 23.31 -10.08
N LEU A 256 -33.37 23.24 -9.54
CA LEU A 256 -32.50 22.06 -9.71
C LEU A 256 -33.13 20.79 -9.14
N LYS A 257 -33.81 20.91 -7.99
CA LYS A 257 -34.54 19.80 -7.39
C LYS A 257 -35.68 19.33 -8.29
N ALA A 258 -36.52 20.24 -8.78
CA ALA A 258 -37.61 19.91 -9.70
C ALA A 258 -37.07 19.24 -10.97
N ARG A 259 -36.03 19.80 -11.60
CA ARG A 259 -35.38 19.21 -12.78
C ARG A 259 -34.87 17.80 -12.51
N MET A 260 -34.23 17.55 -11.36
CA MET A 260 -33.75 16.21 -10.99
C MET A 260 -34.90 15.23 -10.72
N GLU A 261 -36.03 15.71 -10.18
CA GLU A 261 -37.24 14.93 -9.97
C GLU A 261 -37.94 14.56 -11.30
N GLU A 262 -37.93 15.47 -12.27
CA GLU A 262 -38.57 15.28 -13.58
C GLU A 262 -37.69 14.53 -14.60
N ALA A 263 -36.37 14.50 -14.39
CA ALA A 263 -35.43 13.85 -15.31
C ALA A 263 -35.72 12.35 -15.48
N THR A 264 -36.19 11.99 -16.67
CA THR A 264 -36.55 10.62 -17.02
C THR A 264 -35.34 9.85 -17.54
N THR A 265 -34.43 10.53 -18.25
CA THR A 265 -33.29 9.91 -18.90
C THR A 265 -32.01 9.99 -18.06
N SER A 266 -31.07 9.08 -18.31
CA SER A 266 -29.74 9.14 -17.67
C SER A 266 -28.93 10.36 -18.11
N TYR A 267 -29.09 10.80 -19.35
CA TYR A 267 -28.35 11.93 -19.90
C TYR A 267 -28.77 13.26 -19.25
N GLU A 268 -30.07 13.51 -19.11
CA GLU A 268 -30.61 14.67 -18.38
C GLU A 268 -30.08 14.71 -16.95
N ARG A 269 -30.10 13.57 -16.25
CA ARG A 269 -29.56 13.48 -14.88
C ARG A 269 -28.08 13.85 -14.82
N THR A 270 -27.28 13.45 -15.80
CA THR A 270 -25.87 13.83 -15.88
C THR A 270 -25.70 15.34 -16.10
N LEU A 271 -26.48 15.96 -16.97
CA LEU A 271 -26.43 17.41 -17.17
C LEU A 271 -26.85 18.17 -15.91
N ILE A 272 -27.95 17.78 -15.28
CA ILE A 272 -28.41 18.41 -14.03
C ILE A 272 -27.37 18.20 -12.91
N THR A 273 -26.68 17.06 -12.87
CA THR A 273 -25.59 16.83 -11.90
C THR A 273 -24.48 17.88 -12.05
N LYS A 274 -24.12 18.26 -13.29
CA LYS A 274 -23.14 19.33 -13.51
C LYS A 274 -23.64 20.69 -13.01
N ASP A 275 -24.92 21.00 -13.22
CA ASP A 275 -25.52 22.24 -12.72
C ASP A 275 -25.54 22.26 -11.17
N ILE A 276 -25.80 21.11 -10.54
CA ILE A 276 -25.71 20.92 -9.08
C ILE A 276 -24.28 21.15 -8.58
N ASP A 277 -23.27 20.63 -9.28
CA ASP A 277 -21.85 20.83 -8.93
C ASP A 277 -21.44 22.29 -9.04
N GLN A 278 -21.87 22.96 -10.10
CA GLN A 278 -21.64 24.39 -10.28
C GLN A 278 -22.29 25.20 -9.16
N PHE A 279 -23.57 24.95 -8.87
CA PHE A 279 -24.27 25.61 -7.77
C PHE A 279 -23.56 25.39 -6.43
N ALA A 280 -23.12 24.16 -6.14
CA ALA A 280 -22.36 23.85 -4.92
C ALA A 280 -21.05 24.66 -4.86
N SER A 281 -20.34 24.79 -5.99
CA SER A 281 -19.11 25.58 -6.05
C SER A 281 -19.34 27.04 -5.72
N GLU A 282 -20.40 27.64 -6.24
CA GLU A 282 -20.71 29.06 -6.07
C GLU A 282 -21.20 29.39 -4.66
N PHE A 283 -22.07 28.55 -4.09
CA PHE A 283 -22.79 28.90 -2.85
C PHE A 283 -22.32 28.16 -1.60
N ILE A 284 -21.69 26.97 -1.74
CA ILE A 284 -21.24 26.15 -0.60
C ILE A 284 -19.72 26.18 -0.44
N TYR A 285 -18.97 26.03 -1.53
CA TYR A 285 -17.51 25.90 -1.47
C TYR A 285 -16.77 27.24 -1.53
N ASN A 286 -17.37 28.28 -2.11
CA ASN A 286 -16.78 29.62 -2.17
C ASN A 286 -16.95 30.45 -0.90
N ASP A 287 -17.36 29.86 0.23
CA ASP A 287 -17.42 30.61 1.50
C ASP A 287 -16.01 31.10 1.91
N PRO A 288 -15.76 32.43 1.94
CA PRO A 288 -14.47 32.97 2.33
C PRO A 288 -14.03 32.52 3.72
N GLN A 289 -14.98 32.30 4.64
CA GLN A 289 -14.66 31.79 5.98
C GLN A 289 -14.14 30.36 5.94
N ARG A 290 -14.73 29.51 5.10
CA ARG A 290 -14.29 28.11 4.94
C ARG A 290 -12.91 28.04 4.29
N ARG A 291 -12.65 28.89 3.28
CA ARG A 291 -11.31 29.04 2.68
C ARG A 291 -10.29 29.55 3.69
N ALA A 292 -10.64 30.56 4.49
CA ALA A 292 -9.75 31.06 5.55
C ALA A 292 -9.46 29.98 6.61
N ALA A 293 -10.47 29.20 7.01
CA ALA A 293 -10.29 28.08 7.92
C ALA A 293 -9.41 26.97 7.33
N GLN A 294 -9.58 26.64 6.04
CA GLN A 294 -8.74 25.68 5.33
C GLN A 294 -7.30 26.16 5.23
N LEU A 295 -7.07 27.42 4.85
CA LEU A 295 -5.74 28.02 4.81
C LEU A 295 -5.08 28.03 6.19
N LYS A 296 -5.85 28.34 7.24
CA LYS A 296 -5.35 28.27 8.62
C LYS A 296 -4.99 26.84 9.02
N ALA A 297 -5.82 25.86 8.69
CA ALA A 297 -5.52 24.45 8.95
C ALA A 297 -4.28 23.97 8.16
N GLN A 298 -4.13 24.42 6.91
CA GLN A 298 -2.95 24.13 6.09
C GLN A 298 -1.69 24.78 6.67
N GLN A 299 -1.77 26.03 7.12
CA GLN A 299 -0.68 26.72 7.83
C GLN A 299 -0.28 25.96 9.09
N GLN A 300 -1.25 25.51 9.91
CA GLN A 300 -0.99 24.70 11.09
C GLN A 300 -0.32 23.36 10.76
N GLN A 301 -0.69 22.73 9.64
CA GLN A 301 0.00 21.51 9.18
C GLN A 301 1.44 21.79 8.77
N VAL A 302 1.70 22.88 8.04
CA VAL A 302 3.05 23.28 7.65
C VAL A 302 3.90 23.60 8.88
N GLU A 303 3.35 24.31 9.87
CA GLU A 303 4.01 24.58 11.14
C GLU A 303 4.33 23.29 11.91
N ARG A 304 3.38 22.35 11.96
CA ARG A 304 3.59 21.05 12.60
C ARG A 304 4.70 20.25 11.93
N LEU A 305 4.71 20.17 10.60
CA LEU A 305 5.75 19.48 9.84
C LEU A 305 7.12 20.14 10.03
N LYS A 306 7.16 21.48 10.08
CA LYS A 306 8.39 22.22 10.38
C LYS A 306 8.91 21.93 11.79
N ALA A 307 8.03 21.88 12.79
CA ALA A 307 8.39 21.53 14.15
C ALA A 307 8.89 20.08 14.26
N GLU A 308 8.27 19.15 13.53
CA GLU A 308 8.69 17.76 13.44
C GLU A 308 10.07 17.62 12.79
N GLN A 309 10.33 18.37 11.71
CA GLN A 309 11.64 18.42 11.07
C GLN A 309 12.72 18.96 12.03
N GLN A 310 12.43 20.05 12.74
CA GLN A 310 13.36 20.60 13.73
C GLN A 310 13.66 19.60 14.86
N ASN A 311 12.65 18.86 15.33
CA ASN A 311 12.84 17.80 16.32
C ASN A 311 13.70 16.65 15.78
N ALA A 312 13.51 16.27 14.51
CA ALA A 312 14.33 15.26 13.85
C ALA A 312 15.80 15.72 13.71
N GLU A 313 16.05 16.98 13.36
CA GLU A 313 17.38 17.57 13.31
C GLU A 313 18.06 17.59 14.68
N LEU A 314 17.33 17.93 15.75
CA LEU A 314 17.84 17.88 17.12
C LEU A 314 18.26 16.47 17.52
N ARG A 315 17.40 15.46 17.25
CA ARG A 315 17.72 14.06 17.53
C ARG A 315 18.92 13.57 16.72
N ALA A 316 19.06 14.00 15.48
CA ALA A 316 20.22 13.67 14.66
C ALA A 316 21.52 14.29 15.22
N ALA A 317 21.45 15.52 15.76
CA ALA A 317 22.58 16.16 16.42
C ALA A 317 22.98 15.44 17.72
N GLU A 318 21.99 15.04 18.55
CA GLU A 318 22.22 14.26 19.76
C GLU A 318 22.84 12.89 19.45
N ALA A 319 22.36 12.21 18.40
CA ALA A 319 22.92 10.94 17.95
C ALA A 319 24.39 11.07 17.53
N LYS A 320 24.74 12.12 16.78
CA LYS A 320 26.13 12.41 16.38
C LYS A 320 27.02 12.67 17.59
N LEU A 321 26.54 13.40 18.59
CA LEU A 321 27.30 13.67 19.81
C LEU A 321 27.53 12.37 20.62
N SER A 322 26.52 11.51 20.69
CA SER A 322 26.65 10.19 21.32
C SER A 322 27.63 9.28 20.58
N GLU A 323 27.63 9.30 19.24
CA GLU A 323 28.57 8.55 18.41
C GLU A 323 30.01 9.06 18.61
N GLU A 324 30.22 10.37 18.66
CA GLU A 324 31.53 10.97 18.95
C GLU A 324 32.03 10.57 20.34
N GLU A 325 31.16 10.56 21.35
CA GLU A 325 31.52 10.11 22.70
C GLU A 325 31.91 8.62 22.72
N ARG A 326 31.15 7.77 22.01
CA ARG A 326 31.51 6.34 21.84
C ARG A 326 32.85 6.18 21.14
N ALA A 327 33.12 6.96 20.10
CA ALA A 327 34.39 6.94 19.39
C ALA A 327 35.57 7.37 20.30
N LYS A 328 35.36 8.35 21.19
CA LYS A 328 36.35 8.75 22.21
C LYS A 328 36.62 7.63 23.20
N ARG A 329 35.58 6.99 23.73
CA ARG A 329 35.71 5.83 24.65
C ARG A 329 36.46 4.66 24.00
N LEU A 330 36.16 4.33 22.76
CA LEU A 330 36.87 3.28 22.03
C LEU A 330 38.35 3.62 21.79
N LYS A 331 38.69 4.89 21.57
CA LYS A 331 40.09 5.33 21.47
C LYS A 331 40.81 5.22 22.80
N GLU A 332 40.16 5.61 23.89
CA GLU A 332 40.69 5.47 25.25
C GLU A 332 40.93 4.00 25.62
N GLU A 333 39.94 3.13 25.37
CA GLU A 333 40.06 1.68 25.58
C GLU A 333 41.20 1.05 24.75
N ARG A 334 41.37 1.48 23.49
CA ARG A 334 42.50 1.04 22.66
C ARG A 334 43.86 1.49 23.22
N LEU A 335 43.94 2.71 23.76
CA LEU A 335 45.15 3.23 24.39
C LEU A 335 45.47 2.45 25.68
N GLU A 336 44.46 2.15 26.49
CA GLU A 336 44.62 1.31 27.69
C GLU A 336 45.05 -0.12 27.33
N GLY A 337 44.42 -0.73 26.33
CA GLY A 337 44.79 -2.05 25.82
C GLY A 337 46.23 -2.11 25.32
N ALA A 338 46.67 -1.10 24.58
CA ALA A 338 48.06 -1.01 24.10
C ALA A 338 49.09 -0.85 25.25
N GLN A 339 48.71 -0.24 26.37
CA GLN A 339 49.56 -0.17 27.57
C GLN A 339 49.59 -1.49 28.37
N GLN A 340 48.52 -2.28 28.31
CA GLN A 340 48.45 -3.58 28.98
C GLN A 340 49.11 -4.70 28.18
N GLU A 341 49.11 -4.62 26.85
CA GLU A 341 49.72 -5.62 25.95
C GLU A 341 51.18 -6.00 26.31
N PRO A 342 52.12 -5.07 26.60
CA PRO A 342 53.48 -5.45 26.98
C PRO A 342 53.54 -6.19 28.32
N LYS A 343 52.73 -5.79 29.31
CA LYS A 343 52.66 -6.47 30.62
C LYS A 343 52.07 -7.88 30.48
N GLN A 344 51.09 -8.03 29.60
CA GLN A 344 50.45 -9.31 29.34
C GLN A 344 51.38 -10.24 28.54
N ARG A 345 52.12 -9.73 27.55
CA ARG A 345 53.19 -10.48 26.87
C ARG A 345 54.28 -10.95 27.83
N GLU A 346 54.68 -10.14 28.81
CA GLU A 346 55.66 -10.54 29.83
C GLU A 346 55.11 -11.63 30.78
N ALA A 347 53.85 -11.49 31.21
CA ALA A 347 53.17 -12.50 32.02
C ALA A 347 52.94 -13.82 31.25
N ASP A 348 52.55 -13.75 29.98
CA ASP A 348 52.33 -14.91 29.13
C ASP A 348 53.65 -15.59 28.75
N THR A 349 54.73 -14.84 28.54
CA THR A 349 56.08 -15.43 28.34
C THR A 349 56.54 -16.16 29.60
N SER A 350 56.23 -15.63 30.78
CA SER A 350 56.52 -16.31 32.05
C SER A 350 55.70 -17.60 32.22
N ARG A 351 54.40 -17.55 31.88
CA ARG A 351 53.51 -18.73 31.92
C ARG A 351 53.83 -19.77 30.86
N LEU A 352 54.27 -19.37 29.67
CA LEU A 352 54.74 -20.28 28.63
C LEU A 352 56.02 -21.00 29.07
N GLY A 353 56.92 -20.32 29.79
CA GLY A 353 58.07 -20.98 30.43
C GLY A 353 57.63 -22.08 31.41
N GLU A 354 56.66 -21.81 32.27
CA GLU A 354 56.12 -22.78 33.23
C GLU A 354 55.33 -23.92 32.55
N ALA A 355 54.49 -23.58 31.57
CA ALA A 355 53.69 -24.53 30.82
C ALA A 355 54.55 -25.44 29.93
N GLN A 356 55.59 -24.92 29.27
CA GLN A 356 56.48 -25.73 28.44
C GLN A 356 57.26 -26.74 29.30
N GLN A 357 57.64 -26.36 30.53
CA GLN A 357 58.24 -27.26 31.51
C GLN A 357 57.26 -28.34 32.02
N GLU A 358 55.98 -27.98 32.20
CA GLU A 358 54.93 -28.93 32.60
C GLU A 358 54.49 -29.83 31.43
N THR A 359 54.54 -29.34 30.19
CA THR A 359 54.17 -30.08 28.97
C THR A 359 55.25 -31.09 28.60
N GLU A 360 56.54 -30.76 28.75
CA GLU A 360 57.63 -31.74 28.61
C GLU A 360 57.53 -32.87 29.66
N SER A 361 57.12 -32.54 30.89
CA SER A 361 56.85 -33.55 31.94
C SER A 361 55.61 -34.41 31.67
N LYS A 362 54.61 -33.88 30.96
CA LYS A 362 53.38 -34.61 30.61
C LYS A 362 53.49 -35.38 29.29
N GLN A 363 54.31 -34.94 28.33
CA GLN A 363 54.58 -35.66 27.07
C GLN A 363 55.28 -37.00 27.29
N LEU A 364 56.13 -37.13 28.33
CA LEU A 364 56.73 -38.40 28.74
C LEU A 364 55.74 -39.41 29.36
N LYS A 365 54.48 -39.01 29.63
CA LYS A 365 53.49 -39.86 30.30
C LYS A 365 52.19 -40.10 29.52
N ALA A 366 52.03 -39.52 28.34
CA ALA A 366 50.77 -39.56 27.59
C ALA A 366 50.89 -40.21 26.19
N GLU A 367 51.76 -41.20 26.01
CA GLU A 367 51.69 -42.13 24.88
C GLU A 367 50.84 -43.36 25.24
N ARG A 368 49.52 -43.17 25.44
CA ARG A 368 48.50 -44.23 25.32
C ARG A 368 47.07 -43.70 25.50
N LYS A 369 46.24 -44.01 24.50
CA LYS A 369 44.76 -44.10 24.45
C LYS A 369 43.99 -42.93 23.79
N GLN A 370 43.47 -43.25 22.58
CA GLN A 370 42.16 -42.77 22.08
C GLN A 370 41.04 -43.15 23.06
N PRO A 371 39.94 -42.37 23.11
CA PRO A 371 38.71 -42.86 22.45
C PRO A 371 37.81 -41.77 21.83
N GLN A 372 36.96 -42.25 20.92
CA GLN A 372 35.74 -41.61 20.38
C GLN A 372 34.79 -41.06 21.46
N LYS A 373 33.95 -40.06 21.11
CA LYS A 373 32.46 -40.18 20.98
C LYS A 373 31.67 -38.90 21.41
N ARG A 374 30.86 -38.39 20.45
CA ARG A 374 29.52 -37.72 20.51
C ARG A 374 29.27 -36.49 21.42
N SER A 375 28.62 -35.47 20.84
CA SER A 375 27.19 -35.17 21.10
C SER A 375 26.67 -34.07 20.15
N ALA A 376 25.54 -34.35 19.50
CA ALA A 376 24.69 -33.36 18.84
C ALA A 376 23.56 -32.98 19.82
N ASP A 377 23.16 -31.71 19.83
CA ASP A 377 21.92 -31.24 20.46
C ASP A 377 21.24 -30.22 19.52
N PRO A 378 19.93 -30.33 19.22
CA PRO A 378 19.27 -29.52 18.20
C PRO A 378 18.36 -28.45 18.84
N ASN A 379 18.60 -27.17 18.55
CA ASN A 379 17.52 -26.20 18.41
C ASN A 379 18.03 -24.86 17.87
N LEU A 380 17.85 -24.63 16.58
CA LEU A 380 17.41 -23.37 15.97
C LEU A 380 17.23 -23.62 14.46
N ASP A 381 16.07 -23.26 13.95
CA ASP A 381 15.57 -23.63 12.63
C ASP A 381 16.19 -22.71 11.53
N THR A 382 17.29 -23.16 10.92
CA THR A 382 17.97 -22.53 9.75
C THR A 382 17.81 -23.37 8.47
N SER A 383 16.70 -24.12 8.41
CA SER A 383 16.27 -25.26 7.56
C SER A 383 16.78 -25.53 6.12
N ARG A 384 17.88 -24.98 5.61
CA ARG A 384 18.34 -25.25 4.22
C ARG A 384 19.86 -25.37 3.99
N CYS A 385 20.72 -25.13 4.97
CA CYS A 385 22.15 -25.43 4.84
C CYS A 385 22.43 -26.91 5.12
N GLN A 386 23.31 -27.57 4.35
CA GLN A 386 23.72 -28.94 4.62
C GLN A 386 24.54 -29.01 5.93
N PRO A 387 24.47 -30.10 6.71
CA PRO A 387 25.07 -30.18 8.05
C PRO A 387 26.60 -30.05 8.08
N ILE A 388 27.27 -30.30 6.95
CA ILE A 388 28.74 -30.35 6.85
C ILE A 388 29.33 -28.93 6.89
N VAL A 389 28.59 -27.93 6.41
CA VAL A 389 29.06 -26.53 6.25
C VAL A 389 28.15 -25.53 6.96
N SER A 390 27.39 -25.97 7.96
CA SER A 390 26.24 -25.21 8.48
C SER A 390 26.63 -23.86 9.09
N ALA A 391 27.73 -23.79 9.83
CA ALA A 391 28.16 -22.54 10.48
C ALA A 391 28.62 -21.49 9.47
N ASP A 392 29.46 -21.88 8.50
CA ASP A 392 29.97 -20.96 7.47
C ASP A 392 28.85 -20.56 6.49
N CYS A 393 27.92 -21.47 6.18
CA CYS A 393 26.73 -21.18 5.37
C CYS A 393 25.83 -20.15 6.05
N GLU A 394 25.60 -20.26 7.36
CA GLU A 394 24.82 -19.28 8.13
C GLU A 394 25.50 -17.91 8.15
N GLN A 395 26.80 -17.86 8.40
CA GLN A 395 27.57 -16.62 8.38
C GLN A 395 27.49 -15.94 7.01
N LEU A 396 27.61 -16.69 5.92
CA LEU A 396 27.55 -16.15 4.57
C LEU A 396 26.13 -15.69 4.18
N MET A 397 25.08 -16.39 4.65
CA MET A 397 23.69 -15.96 4.50
C MET A 397 23.40 -14.67 5.26
N GLN A 398 23.95 -14.49 6.46
CA GLN A 398 23.83 -13.23 7.20
C GLN A 398 24.53 -12.09 6.46
N ARG A 399 25.74 -12.33 5.95
CA ARG A 399 26.47 -11.35 5.13
C ARG A 399 25.69 -10.93 3.89
N LEU A 400 25.09 -11.89 3.17
CA LEU A 400 24.22 -11.62 2.02
C LEU A 400 23.07 -10.67 2.36
N LEU A 401 22.43 -10.86 3.52
CA LEU A 401 21.34 -9.99 3.97
C LEU A 401 21.82 -8.57 4.28
N SER A 402 22.97 -8.42 4.94
CA SER A 402 23.59 -7.11 5.18
C SER A 402 23.91 -6.38 3.88
N VAL A 403 24.50 -7.07 2.90
CA VAL A 403 24.80 -6.51 1.57
C VAL A 403 23.50 -6.10 0.84
N GLN A 404 22.43 -6.90 0.98
CA GLN A 404 21.13 -6.55 0.40
C GLN A 404 20.54 -5.30 1.04
N GLU A 405 20.61 -5.16 2.36
CA GLU A 405 20.14 -3.98 3.09
C GLU A 405 20.92 -2.72 2.67
N GLU A 406 22.25 -2.80 2.63
CA GLU A 406 23.13 -1.71 2.21
C GLU A 406 22.83 -1.26 0.77
N PHE A 407 22.67 -2.21 -0.15
CA PHE A 407 22.27 -1.90 -1.53
C PHE A 407 20.91 -1.22 -1.63
N LEU A 408 19.95 -1.59 -0.79
CA LEU A 408 18.63 -0.96 -0.81
C LEU A 408 18.67 0.50 -0.32
N LEU A 409 19.63 0.84 0.56
CA LEU A 409 19.86 2.18 1.07
C LEU A 409 20.50 3.13 0.05
N THR A 410 21.33 2.64 -0.88
CA THR A 410 22.05 3.48 -1.86
C THR A 410 21.17 4.07 -2.99
N ASN A 411 19.87 3.74 -3.03
CA ASN A 411 18.90 4.22 -4.03
C ASN A 411 19.40 4.18 -5.49
N PRO A 412 19.84 3.02 -5.98
CA PRO A 412 20.31 2.91 -7.36
C PRO A 412 19.16 3.06 -8.36
N PRO A 413 19.43 3.57 -9.56
CA PRO A 413 18.42 3.84 -10.60
C PRO A 413 17.68 2.57 -11.09
N SER A 414 18.23 1.37 -10.84
CA SER A 414 17.57 0.09 -11.15
C SER A 414 17.87 -0.97 -10.09
N LYS A 415 16.87 -1.26 -9.24
CA LYS A 415 17.01 -2.21 -8.10
C LYS A 415 16.82 -3.69 -8.52
N LEU A 416 15.96 -3.95 -9.51
CA LEU A 416 15.50 -5.30 -9.82
C LEU A 416 16.58 -6.27 -10.36
N PRO A 417 17.48 -5.87 -11.28
CA PRO A 417 18.51 -6.78 -11.79
C PRO A 417 19.49 -7.20 -10.69
N ALA A 418 19.92 -6.25 -9.87
CA ALA A 418 20.88 -6.48 -8.80
C ALA A 418 20.31 -7.37 -7.68
N ILE A 419 19.03 -7.18 -7.31
CA ILE A 419 18.33 -8.07 -6.37
C ILE A 419 18.22 -9.51 -6.92
N ARG A 420 18.01 -9.70 -8.24
CA ARG A 420 17.98 -11.05 -8.84
C ARG A 420 19.33 -11.74 -8.78
N GLU A 421 20.42 -11.01 -8.97
CA GLU A 421 21.79 -11.51 -8.82
C GLU A 421 22.03 -11.97 -7.36
N LEU A 422 21.71 -11.15 -6.35
CA LEU A 422 21.82 -11.52 -4.93
C LEU A 422 20.98 -12.76 -4.57
N VAL A 423 19.75 -12.86 -5.09
CA VAL A 423 18.90 -14.04 -4.91
C VAL A 423 19.54 -15.30 -5.51
N THR A 424 20.30 -15.16 -6.59
CA THR A 424 21.01 -16.27 -7.24
C THR A 424 22.19 -16.72 -6.39
N ILE A 425 23.01 -15.78 -5.92
CA ILE A 425 24.11 -16.06 -4.97
C ILE A 425 23.58 -16.75 -3.71
N GLY A 426 22.48 -16.25 -3.12
CA GLY A 426 21.86 -16.90 -1.97
C GLY A 426 21.28 -18.29 -2.24
N LYS A 427 21.01 -18.66 -3.49
CA LYS A 427 20.67 -20.06 -3.83
C LYS A 427 21.92 -20.93 -3.88
N GLU A 428 23.03 -20.42 -4.41
CA GLU A 428 24.32 -21.10 -4.45
C GLU A 428 24.84 -21.37 -3.03
N ILE A 429 24.78 -20.38 -2.13
CA ILE A 429 25.15 -20.55 -0.71
C ILE A 429 24.36 -21.69 -0.05
N ARG A 430 23.04 -21.77 -0.28
CA ARG A 430 22.19 -22.83 0.29
C ARG A 430 22.35 -24.19 -0.40
N ALA A 431 22.82 -24.21 -1.64
CA ALA A 431 23.04 -25.43 -2.40
C ALA A 431 24.44 -26.02 -2.14
N ALA A 432 25.37 -25.22 -1.63
CA ALA A 432 26.73 -25.64 -1.32
C ALA A 432 26.74 -26.83 -0.35
N SER A 433 27.45 -27.87 -0.76
CA SER A 433 27.62 -29.14 -0.06
C SER A 433 29.07 -29.40 0.34
N THR A 434 30.02 -28.62 -0.20
CA THR A 434 31.44 -28.64 0.14
C THR A 434 31.95 -27.24 0.47
N ASP A 435 33.10 -27.18 1.15
CA ASP A 435 33.75 -25.91 1.50
C ASP A 435 34.14 -25.12 0.24
N GLU A 436 34.54 -25.80 -0.84
CA GLU A 436 34.90 -25.17 -2.11
C GLU A 436 33.70 -24.49 -2.79
N GLU A 437 32.52 -25.14 -2.79
CA GLU A 437 31.29 -24.56 -3.33
C GLU A 437 30.86 -23.33 -2.52
N LEU A 438 31.01 -23.39 -1.19
CA LEU A 438 30.69 -22.28 -0.31
C LEU A 438 31.67 -21.10 -0.50
N GLN A 439 32.95 -21.40 -0.67
CA GLN A 439 33.98 -20.40 -0.93
C GLN A 439 33.78 -19.73 -2.30
N GLN A 440 33.37 -20.50 -3.32
CA GLN A 440 32.98 -19.94 -4.63
C GLN A 440 31.77 -19.01 -4.51
N ALA A 441 30.75 -19.38 -3.73
CA ALA A 441 29.58 -18.54 -3.49
C ALA A 441 29.95 -17.26 -2.70
N SER A 442 30.89 -17.35 -1.75
CA SER A 442 31.42 -16.18 -1.04
C SER A 442 32.12 -15.21 -2.00
N GLN A 443 32.97 -15.74 -2.89
CA GLN A 443 33.67 -14.91 -3.86
C GLN A 443 32.72 -14.26 -4.86
N ALA A 444 31.65 -14.95 -5.25
CA ALA A 444 30.59 -14.36 -6.07
C ALA A 444 29.86 -13.21 -5.36
N LEU A 445 29.69 -13.28 -4.04
CA LEU A 445 29.15 -12.18 -3.22
C LEU A 445 30.11 -11.00 -3.16
N ASP A 446 31.41 -11.24 -2.96
CA ASP A 446 32.46 -10.20 -2.98
C ASP A 446 32.51 -9.46 -4.32
N ASP A 447 32.52 -10.21 -5.43
CA ASP A 447 32.53 -9.66 -6.79
C ASP A 447 31.25 -8.88 -7.11
N TRP A 448 30.12 -9.25 -6.49
CA TRP A 448 28.87 -8.52 -6.61
C TRP A 448 28.94 -7.20 -5.84
N GLU A 449 29.39 -7.25 -4.58
CA GLU A 449 29.56 -6.11 -3.69
C GLU A 449 30.47 -5.05 -4.33
N GLN A 450 31.65 -5.44 -4.83
CA GLN A 450 32.59 -4.53 -5.51
C GLN A 450 32.03 -3.87 -6.78
N ARG A 451 31.12 -4.53 -7.49
CA ARG A 451 30.52 -3.98 -8.73
C ARG A 451 29.34 -3.06 -8.48
N ARG A 452 28.69 -3.16 -7.31
CA ARG A 452 27.36 -2.57 -7.07
C ARG A 452 27.33 -1.59 -5.90
N LEU A 453 28.23 -1.71 -4.94
CA LEU A 453 28.38 -0.79 -3.83
C LEU A 453 29.59 0.14 -4.12
N PRO A 454 29.38 1.47 -4.15
CA PRO A 454 30.41 2.46 -4.50
C PRO A 454 31.41 2.75 -3.38
#